data_AF-A0A8J2KGB4-F1
#
_entry.id   AF-A0A8J2KGB4-F1
#
_cell.length_a   1.000
_cell.length_b   1.000
_cell.length_c   1.000
_cell.angle_alpha   90.00
_cell.angle_beta   90.00
_cell.angle_gamma   90.00
#
_symmetry.space_group_name_H-M   'P 1'
#
loop_
_entity.id
_entity.type
_entity.pdbx_description
1 polymer ?
#
loop_
_entity_poly.entity_id
_entity_poly.type
_entity_poly.pdbx_seq_one_letter_code
_entity_poly.pdbx_strand_id
1 'polypeptide(L)'
;MVLSNRTLLQVFVAIGIVYICIFVGIFIAVIIPLQIGILLLARIFRPDLKFFVFGMNSALTTEDPPENFFNLVNIAVLDGRITCEDFRSKFNVRVLKLKDSRNNLVYQRLQETFTGFMGYTFWRDLGPSFDLQDHVRDYDYQGELALPSPCSEEDLLRINGPLLTVPWKEDQSPWEL
;
A
#
# COMPACT_ATOMS: atom_id res chain seq x y z
N MET A 1 -45.24 40.01 3.88
CA MET A 1 -45.48 38.64 3.36
C MET A 1 -44.56 37.70 4.14
N VAL A 2 -45.11 36.89 5.05
CA VAL A 2 -44.32 35.97 5.89
C VAL A 2 -44.14 34.67 5.10
N LEU A 3 -42.90 34.34 4.72
CA LEU A 3 -42.60 33.08 4.06
C LEU A 3 -42.89 31.91 5.01
N SER A 4 -43.53 30.87 4.51
CA SER A 4 -43.77 29.66 5.31
C SER A 4 -42.45 28.99 5.68
N ASN A 5 -42.38 28.35 6.85
CA ASN A 5 -41.19 27.60 7.28
C ASN A 5 -40.75 26.54 6.24
N ARG A 6 -41.70 25.99 5.47
CA ARG A 6 -41.40 25.05 4.37
C ARG A 6 -40.68 25.72 3.21
N THR A 7 -41.12 26.91 2.82
CA THR A 7 -40.49 27.69 1.73
C THR A 7 -39.09 28.13 2.13
N LEU A 8 -38.89 28.56 3.39
CA LEU A 8 -37.56 28.89 3.90
C LEU A 8 -36.62 27.68 3.88
N LEU A 9 -37.08 26.52 4.34
CA LEU A 9 -36.30 25.28 4.30
C LEU A 9 -35.89 24.90 2.86
N GLN A 10 -36.80 24.98 1.90
CA GLN A 10 -36.51 24.70 0.49
C GLN A 10 -35.44 25.63 -0.08
N VAL A 11 -35.50 26.93 0.25
CA VAL A 11 -34.50 27.91 -0.18
C VAL A 11 -33.13 27.58 0.42
N PHE A 12 -33.04 27.24 1.71
CA PHE A 12 -31.77 26.86 2.33
C PHE A 12 -31.17 25.59 1.73
N VAL A 13 -31.99 24.57 1.46
CA VAL A 13 -31.54 23.34 0.79
C VAL A 13 -31.02 23.65 -0.62
N ALA A 14 -31.72 24.48 -1.39
CA ALA A 14 -31.28 24.86 -2.72
C ALA A 14 -29.94 25.62 -2.69
N ILE A 15 -29.75 26.55 -1.75
CA ILE A 15 -28.47 27.26 -1.55
C ILE A 15 -27.37 26.27 -1.18
N GLY A 16 -27.64 25.32 -0.28
CA GLY A 16 -26.68 24.30 0.13
C GLY A 16 -26.23 23.41 -1.03
N ILE A 17 -27.16 23.00 -1.90
CA ILE A 17 -26.85 22.22 -3.11
C ILE A 17 -25.98 23.04 -4.06
N VAL A 18 -26.34 24.29 -4.32
CA VAL A 18 -25.55 25.18 -5.20
C VAL A 18 -24.14 25.37 -4.63
N TYR A 19 -24.00 25.58 -3.32
CA TYR A 19 -22.71 25.69 -2.66
C TYR A 19 -21.86 24.41 -2.83
N ILE A 20 -22.44 23.24 -2.60
CA ILE A 20 -21.76 21.96 -2.81
C ILE A 20 -21.33 21.80 -4.27
N CYS A 21 -22.21 22.10 -5.22
CA CYS A 21 -21.89 22.01 -6.65
C CYS A 21 -20.73 22.93 -7.04
N ILE A 22 -20.73 24.17 -6.55
CA ILE A 22 -19.63 25.12 -6.80
C ILE A 22 -18.34 24.62 -6.16
N PHE A 23 -18.40 24.18 -4.91
CA PHE A 23 -17.23 23.68 -4.19
C PHE A 23 -16.62 22.46 -4.88
N VAL A 24 -17.45 21.47 -5.24
CA VAL A 24 -17.02 20.27 -5.99
C VAL A 24 -16.48 20.66 -7.35
N GLY A 25 -17.12 21.60 -8.04
CA GLY A 25 -16.65 22.11 -9.34
C GLY A 25 -15.26 22.74 -9.25
N ILE A 26 -15.03 23.60 -8.25
CA ILE A 26 -13.72 24.21 -8.00
C ILE A 26 -12.69 23.14 -7.62
N PHE A 27 -13.06 22.22 -6.73
CA PHE A 27 -12.18 21.12 -6.33
C PHE A 27 -11.71 20.31 -7.54
N ILE A 28 -12.64 19.90 -8.40
CA ILE A 28 -12.32 19.18 -9.64
C ILE A 28 -11.45 20.05 -10.57
N ALA A 29 -11.80 21.32 -10.76
CA ALA A 29 -11.10 22.22 -11.68
C ALA A 29 -9.68 22.59 -11.21
N VAL A 30 -9.38 22.50 -9.91
CA VAL A 30 -8.05 22.83 -9.37
C VAL A 30 -7.23 21.57 -9.10
N ILE A 31 -7.80 20.59 -8.39
CA ILE A 31 -7.06 19.41 -7.93
C ILE A 31 -6.72 18.47 -9.08
N ILE A 32 -7.63 18.25 -10.04
CA ILE A 32 -7.35 17.34 -11.15
C ILE A 32 -6.21 17.89 -12.02
N PRO A 33 -6.21 19.16 -12.48
CA PRO A 33 -5.08 19.69 -13.24
C PRO A 33 -3.78 19.68 -12.46
N LEU A 34 -3.82 19.95 -11.14
CA LEU A 34 -2.64 19.85 -10.28
C LEU A 34 -2.07 18.42 -10.27
N GLN A 35 -2.90 17.41 -10.04
CA GLN A 35 -2.48 16.01 -10.04
C GLN A 35 -1.93 15.57 -11.40
N ILE A 36 -2.58 15.96 -12.50
CA ILE A 36 -2.09 15.70 -13.86
C ILE A 36 -0.74 16.39 -14.08
N GLY A 37 -0.61 17.65 -13.66
CA GLY A 37 0.65 18.40 -13.73
C GLY A 37 1.78 17.67 -13.01
N ILE A 38 1.53 17.14 -11.82
CA ILE A 38 2.53 16.39 -11.05
C ILE A 38 2.90 15.07 -11.73
N LEU A 39 1.94 14.36 -12.34
CA LEU A 39 2.25 13.17 -13.15
C LEU A 39 3.14 13.49 -14.35
N LEU A 40 2.86 14.60 -15.03
CA LEU A 40 3.68 15.05 -16.16
C LEU A 40 5.08 15.45 -15.69
N LEU A 41 5.19 16.17 -14.58
CA LEU A 41 6.47 16.54 -13.97
C LEU A 41 7.26 15.29 -13.52
N ALA A 42 6.61 14.33 -12.85
CA ALA A 42 7.23 13.08 -12.47
C ALA A 42 7.78 12.34 -13.70
N ARG A 43 6.99 12.25 -14.78
CA ARG A 43 7.43 11.61 -16.03
C ARG A 43 8.63 12.31 -16.68
N ILE A 44 8.76 13.63 -16.54
CA ILE A 44 9.87 14.40 -17.12
C ILE A 44 11.11 14.33 -16.23
N PHE A 45 10.97 14.56 -14.92
CA PHE A 45 12.10 14.74 -14.00
C PHE A 45 12.52 13.46 -13.27
N ARG A 46 11.62 12.49 -13.15
CA ARG A 46 11.80 11.23 -12.42
C ARG A 46 11.14 10.07 -13.18
N PRO A 47 11.66 9.72 -14.38
CA PRO A 47 11.07 8.69 -15.24
C PRO A 47 11.11 7.28 -14.63
N ASP A 48 11.84 7.09 -13.52
CA ASP A 48 11.84 5.89 -12.70
C ASP A 48 10.53 5.70 -11.91
N LEU A 49 9.72 6.75 -11.75
CA LEU A 49 8.42 6.71 -11.07
C LEU A 49 7.34 6.22 -12.03
N LYS A 50 6.51 5.30 -11.56
CA LYS A 50 5.45 4.69 -12.38
C LYS A 50 4.09 5.31 -12.18
N PHE A 51 3.53 5.11 -11.00
CA PHE A 51 2.15 5.49 -10.68
C PHE A 51 2.08 6.04 -9.27
N PHE A 52 1.14 6.98 -9.06
CA PHE A 52 0.77 7.38 -7.72
C PHE A 52 0.26 6.20 -6.89
N VAL A 53 0.62 6.23 -5.63
CA VAL A 53 -0.07 5.48 -4.60
C VAL A 53 -1.35 6.25 -4.28
N PHE A 54 -2.49 5.81 -4.84
CA PHE A 54 -3.81 6.32 -4.46
C PHE A 54 -4.38 5.50 -3.30
N GLY A 55 -5.27 6.09 -2.49
CA GLY A 55 -5.88 5.44 -1.31
C GLY A 55 -6.53 4.06 -1.53
N MET A 56 -6.94 3.71 -2.76
CA MET A 56 -7.41 2.36 -3.09
C MET A 56 -6.28 1.33 -3.36
N ASN A 57 -5.03 1.81 -3.39
CA ASN A 57 -3.77 1.08 -3.58
C ASN A 57 -2.72 1.46 -2.51
N SER A 58 -3.20 1.92 -1.34
CA SER A 58 -2.52 2.23 -0.06
C SER A 58 -2.46 3.71 0.36
N ALA A 59 -2.26 3.87 1.68
CA ALA A 59 -2.62 4.97 2.57
C ALA A 59 -2.19 6.39 2.14
N LEU A 60 -2.95 7.37 2.63
CA LEU A 60 -2.59 8.79 2.60
C LEU A 60 -1.20 8.98 3.25
N THR A 61 -0.21 9.44 2.50
CA THR A 61 1.06 9.89 3.07
C THR A 61 1.42 11.27 2.54
N THR A 62 1.32 12.27 3.41
CA THR A 62 2.14 13.49 3.38
C THR A 62 3.58 13.14 3.79
N GLU A 63 4.53 14.07 3.60
CA GLU A 63 6.00 13.86 3.66
C GLU A 63 6.60 13.38 4.98
N ASP A 64 5.79 13.04 5.97
CA ASP A 64 6.16 12.19 7.10
C ASP A 64 5.22 10.98 7.06
N PRO A 65 5.71 9.74 6.84
CA PRO A 65 4.83 8.60 7.02
C PRO A 65 4.32 8.65 8.46
N PRO A 66 3.00 8.81 8.69
CA PRO A 66 2.51 8.62 10.04
C PRO A 66 2.92 7.22 10.47
N GLU A 67 3.00 6.99 11.77
CA GLU A 67 3.19 5.70 12.44
C GLU A 67 2.14 4.62 12.04
N ASN A 68 1.37 4.85 10.97
CA ASN A 68 0.16 4.17 10.53
C ASN A 68 0.27 3.72 9.06
N PHE A 69 1.33 3.01 8.67
CA PHE A 69 1.18 2.07 7.57
C PHE A 69 0.34 0.89 8.07
N PHE A 70 -0.74 0.58 7.36
CA PHE A 70 -1.54 -0.59 7.68
C PHE A 70 -0.80 -1.83 7.19
N ASN A 71 -0.11 -2.49 8.10
CA ASN A 71 0.45 -3.81 7.87
C ASN A 71 -0.68 -4.83 7.89
N LEU A 72 -0.70 -5.73 6.91
CA LEU A 72 -1.56 -6.91 6.92
C LEU A 72 -0.67 -8.12 7.17
N VAL A 73 -0.89 -8.79 8.29
CA VAL A 73 -0.23 -10.06 8.60
C VAL A 73 -1.22 -11.19 8.32
N ASN A 74 -0.82 -12.14 7.47
CA ASN A 74 -1.55 -13.37 7.22
C ASN A 74 -0.71 -14.54 7.69
N ILE A 75 -1.27 -15.37 8.58
CA ILE A 75 -0.62 -16.60 9.03
C ILE A 75 -1.17 -17.77 8.22
N ALA A 76 -0.27 -18.54 7.62
CA ALA A 76 -0.60 -19.78 6.94
C ALA A 76 0.19 -20.94 7.57
N VAL A 77 -0.53 -21.94 8.07
CA VAL A 77 0.07 -23.19 8.56
C VAL A 77 0.03 -24.21 7.43
N LEU A 78 1.19 -24.71 7.02
CA LEU A 78 1.33 -25.67 5.94
C LEU A 78 1.47 -27.08 6.51
N ASP A 79 0.79 -28.04 5.90
CA ASP A 79 1.00 -29.46 6.19
C ASP A 79 2.26 -29.95 5.45
N GLY A 80 3.14 -30.66 6.16
CA GLY A 80 4.41 -31.18 5.66
C GLY A 80 5.66 -30.41 6.10
N ARG A 81 6.80 -30.72 5.48
CA ARG A 81 8.09 -30.08 5.74
C ARG A 81 8.50 -29.28 4.50
N ILE A 82 8.43 -27.95 4.60
CA ILE A 82 8.96 -27.04 3.58
C ILE A 82 10.12 -26.26 4.19
N THR A 83 11.26 -26.24 3.51
CA THR A 83 12.38 -25.38 3.90
C THR A 83 12.17 -23.97 3.34
N CYS A 84 12.77 -22.95 3.96
CA CYS A 84 12.75 -21.60 3.40
C CYS A 84 13.36 -21.56 1.99
N GLU A 85 14.38 -22.39 1.71
CA GLU A 85 14.98 -22.49 0.37
C GLU A 85 13.99 -23.04 -0.67
N ASP A 86 13.27 -24.11 -0.33
CA ASP A 86 12.22 -24.66 -1.20
C ASP A 86 11.12 -23.64 -1.46
N PHE A 87 10.72 -22.90 -0.43
CA PHE A 87 9.71 -21.85 -0.54
C PHE A 87 10.20 -20.71 -1.44
N ARG A 88 11.39 -20.15 -1.19
CA ARG A 88 12.01 -19.09 -2.02
C ARG A 88 12.09 -19.51 -3.47
N SER A 89 12.55 -20.74 -3.74
CA SER A 89 12.66 -21.29 -5.09
C SER A 89 11.29 -21.34 -5.79
N LYS A 90 10.27 -21.90 -5.12
CA LYS A 90 8.91 -21.99 -5.66
C LYS A 90 8.27 -20.62 -5.83
N PHE A 91 8.42 -19.71 -4.87
CA PHE A 91 7.87 -18.37 -4.91
C PHE A 91 8.47 -17.54 -6.06
N ASN A 92 9.79 -17.62 -6.24
CA ASN A 92 10.47 -16.97 -7.35
C ASN A 92 9.91 -17.41 -8.70
N VAL A 93 9.74 -18.72 -8.92
CA VAL A 93 9.27 -19.25 -10.20
C VAL A 93 7.78 -19.02 -10.41
N ARG A 94 6.95 -19.25 -9.40
CA ARG A 94 5.48 -19.25 -9.52
C ARG A 94 4.83 -17.90 -9.29
N VAL A 95 5.52 -16.97 -8.64
CA VAL A 95 4.98 -15.64 -8.30
C VAL A 95 5.83 -14.57 -8.97
N LEU A 96 7.10 -14.40 -8.56
CA LEU A 96 7.90 -13.26 -9.02
C LEU A 96 8.22 -13.27 -10.51
N LYS A 97 8.43 -14.45 -11.09
CA LYS A 97 8.71 -14.65 -12.52
C LYS A 97 7.47 -15.01 -13.33
N LEU A 98 6.29 -15.06 -12.71
CA LEU A 98 5.05 -15.38 -13.40
C LEU A 98 4.73 -14.27 -14.41
N LYS A 99 4.49 -14.66 -15.65
CA LYS A 99 4.16 -13.74 -16.73
C LYS A 99 2.77 -13.99 -17.31
N ASP A 100 2.12 -12.91 -17.71
CA ASP A 100 0.85 -12.95 -18.42
C ASP A 100 1.04 -13.33 -19.90
N SER A 101 -0.07 -13.40 -20.65
CA SER A 101 -0.05 -13.68 -22.09
C SER A 101 0.65 -12.62 -22.94
N ARG A 102 0.96 -11.46 -22.36
CA ARG A 102 1.69 -10.33 -22.98
C ARG A 102 3.14 -10.27 -22.53
N ASN A 103 3.64 -11.29 -21.84
CA ASN A 103 5.01 -11.38 -21.32
C ASN A 103 5.35 -10.32 -20.24
N ASN A 104 4.35 -9.74 -19.59
CA ASN A 104 4.53 -8.84 -18.44
C ASN A 104 4.50 -9.63 -17.13
N LEU A 105 5.22 -9.15 -16.12
CA LEU A 105 5.15 -9.74 -14.78
C LEU A 105 3.75 -9.55 -14.19
N VAL A 106 3.14 -10.63 -13.72
CA VAL A 106 1.80 -10.60 -13.10
C VAL A 106 1.85 -9.83 -11.77
N TYR A 107 2.89 -10.06 -10.97
CA TYR A 107 3.05 -9.48 -9.64
C TYR A 107 4.20 -8.48 -9.58
N GLN A 108 4.19 -7.51 -10.50
CA GLN A 108 5.26 -6.51 -10.62
C GLN A 108 5.49 -5.72 -9.31
N ARG A 109 4.41 -5.40 -8.58
CA ARG A 109 4.46 -4.61 -7.33
C ARG A 109 5.29 -5.26 -6.21
N LEU A 110 5.50 -6.58 -6.24
CA LEU A 110 6.37 -7.26 -5.28
C LEU A 110 7.86 -6.92 -5.47
N GLN A 111 8.21 -6.23 -6.56
CA GLN A 111 9.57 -5.79 -6.86
C GLN A 111 9.67 -4.26 -6.95
N GLU A 112 8.68 -3.57 -6.39
CA GLU A 112 8.59 -2.10 -6.37
C GLU A 112 8.61 -1.60 -4.93
N THR A 113 9.07 -0.37 -4.73
CA THR A 113 9.09 0.34 -3.44
C THR A 113 8.38 1.68 -3.56
N PHE A 114 8.12 2.30 -2.41
CA PHE A 114 7.55 3.63 -2.31
C PHE A 114 8.62 4.71 -2.29
N THR A 115 8.37 5.81 -2.98
CA THR A 115 9.25 6.99 -2.91
C THR A 115 8.44 8.27 -3.07
N GLY A 116 8.86 9.32 -2.38
CA GLY A 116 8.22 10.64 -2.43
C GLY A 116 8.67 11.47 -3.62
N PHE A 117 7.76 12.25 -4.20
CA PHE A 117 8.03 13.29 -5.18
C PHE A 117 6.97 14.39 -5.13
N MET A 118 7.40 15.63 -4.89
CA MET A 118 6.53 16.82 -4.79
C MET A 118 5.37 16.68 -3.80
N GLY A 119 5.59 16.04 -2.65
CA GLY A 119 4.56 15.78 -1.65
C GLY A 119 3.63 14.60 -1.95
N TYR A 120 3.91 13.80 -2.98
CA TYR A 120 3.13 12.60 -3.33
C TYR A 120 4.00 11.35 -3.31
N THR A 121 3.39 10.20 -3.03
CA THR A 121 4.07 8.91 -3.03
C THR A 121 3.83 8.16 -4.34
N PHE A 122 4.91 7.59 -4.87
CA PHE A 122 4.94 6.85 -6.11
C PHE A 122 5.53 5.47 -5.93
N TRP A 123 5.11 4.53 -6.78
CA TRP A 123 5.83 3.29 -7.00
C TRP A 123 7.07 3.52 -7.85
N ARG A 124 8.18 2.91 -7.44
CA ARG A 124 9.46 2.89 -8.15
C ARG A 124 9.97 1.46 -8.23
N ASP A 125 10.48 1.07 -9.39
CA ASP A 125 11.16 -0.22 -9.55
C ASP A 125 12.41 -0.29 -8.66
N LEU A 126 12.57 -1.42 -7.96
CA LEU A 126 13.83 -1.73 -7.28
C LEU A 126 14.90 -2.24 -8.26
N GLY A 127 14.46 -2.84 -9.37
CA GLY A 127 15.36 -3.34 -10.41
C GLY A 127 16.38 -4.35 -9.85
N PRO A 128 17.69 -4.17 -10.10
CA PRO A 128 18.73 -5.07 -9.61
C PRO A 128 18.88 -5.10 -8.09
N SER A 129 18.38 -4.09 -7.38
CA SER A 129 18.48 -4.00 -5.91
C SER A 129 17.46 -4.87 -5.20
N PHE A 130 16.50 -5.47 -5.91
CA PHE A 130 15.55 -6.40 -5.32
C PHE A 130 16.24 -7.73 -5.00
N ASP A 131 16.21 -8.13 -3.72
CA ASP A 131 16.67 -9.45 -3.26
C ASP A 131 15.55 -10.19 -2.52
N LEU A 132 15.17 -11.36 -3.03
CA LEU A 132 14.17 -12.23 -2.39
C LEU A 132 14.61 -12.71 -1.00
N GLN A 133 15.92 -12.78 -0.72
CA GLN A 133 16.43 -13.18 0.59
C GLN A 133 16.03 -12.20 1.69
N ASP A 134 15.89 -10.91 1.36
CA ASP A 134 15.49 -9.90 2.31
C ASP A 134 13.99 -9.97 2.67
N HIS A 135 13.19 -10.63 1.82
CA HIS A 135 11.73 -10.72 1.96
C HIS A 135 11.22 -12.05 2.48
N VAL A 136 11.91 -13.16 2.22
CA VAL A 136 11.54 -14.47 2.80
C VAL A 136 12.53 -14.77 3.91
N ARG A 137 12.11 -14.71 5.17
CA ARG A 137 13.02 -14.87 6.31
C ARG A 137 12.69 -16.11 7.12
N ASP A 138 13.74 -16.67 7.71
CA ASP A 138 13.58 -17.68 8.74
C ASP A 138 13.63 -16.97 10.09
N TYR A 139 12.50 -17.01 10.79
CA TYR A 139 12.40 -16.45 12.13
C TYR A 139 12.65 -17.55 13.15
N ASP A 140 13.90 -17.64 13.61
CA ASP A 140 14.20 -18.35 14.86
C ASP A 140 13.76 -17.45 16.02
N TYR A 141 12.46 -17.46 16.32
CA TYR A 141 11.94 -16.68 17.42
C TYR A 141 12.51 -17.19 18.74
N GLN A 142 13.33 -16.37 19.39
CA GLN A 142 13.91 -16.66 20.71
C GLN A 142 13.25 -15.81 21.80
N GLY A 143 13.36 -16.27 23.05
CA GLY A 143 12.84 -15.54 24.21
C GLY A 143 11.32 -15.42 24.19
N GLU A 144 10.79 -14.22 24.39
CA GLU A 144 9.34 -13.99 24.48
C GLU A 144 8.60 -14.31 23.17
N LEU A 145 9.23 -14.24 22.00
CA LEU A 145 8.57 -14.54 20.73
C LEU A 145 8.60 -16.03 20.37
N ALA A 146 9.34 -16.86 21.12
CA ALA A 146 9.46 -18.28 20.85
C ALA A 146 8.08 -18.96 20.83
N LEU A 147 7.80 -19.69 19.75
CA LEU A 147 6.58 -20.48 19.63
C LEU A 147 6.80 -21.84 20.32
N PRO A 148 5.95 -22.23 21.28
CA PRO A 148 6.05 -23.54 21.91
C PRO A 148 5.74 -24.66 20.91
N SER A 149 6.22 -25.87 21.22
CA SER A 149 5.85 -27.09 20.50
C SER A 149 5.11 -28.03 21.46
N PRO A 150 3.83 -28.38 21.21
CA PRO A 150 3.01 -27.97 20.07
C PRO A 150 2.58 -26.49 20.13
N CYS A 151 2.44 -25.86 18.97
CA CYS A 151 2.03 -24.46 18.82
C CYS A 151 0.51 -24.37 18.68
N SER A 152 -0.12 -23.48 19.45
CA SER A 152 -1.57 -23.20 19.39
C SER A 152 -1.89 -21.99 18.51
N GLU A 153 -3.16 -21.80 18.16
CA GLU A 153 -3.63 -20.59 17.47
C GLU A 153 -3.37 -19.32 18.29
N GLU A 154 -3.50 -19.39 19.62
CA GLU A 154 -3.26 -18.26 20.52
C GLU A 154 -1.79 -17.84 20.50
N ASP A 155 -0.86 -18.80 20.40
CA ASP A 155 0.57 -18.52 20.24
C ASP A 155 0.88 -17.78 18.94
N LEU A 156 0.21 -18.17 17.85
CA LEU A 156 0.33 -17.51 16.54
C LEU A 156 -0.26 -16.09 16.56
N LEU A 157 -1.40 -15.89 17.23
CA LEU A 157 -2.00 -14.56 17.37
C LEU A 157 -1.14 -13.63 18.24
N ARG A 158 -0.45 -14.18 19.24
CA ARG A 158 0.43 -13.41 20.14
C ARG A 158 1.61 -12.78 19.40
N ILE A 159 2.16 -13.45 18.39
CA ILE A 159 3.28 -12.90 17.59
C ILE A 159 2.83 -11.88 16.53
N ASN A 160 1.55 -11.83 16.17
CA ASN A 160 1.05 -10.86 15.18
C ASN A 160 1.21 -9.41 15.62
N GLY A 161 0.99 -9.10 16.90
CA GLY A 161 1.12 -7.73 17.42
C GLY A 161 2.50 -7.14 17.13
N PRO A 162 3.59 -7.79 17.58
CA PRO A 162 4.95 -7.40 17.25
C PRO A 162 5.22 -7.28 15.74
N LEU A 163 4.78 -8.25 14.93
CA LEU A 163 4.97 -8.22 13.47
C LEU A 163 4.28 -7.03 12.79
N LEU A 164 3.09 -6.66 13.26
CA LEU A 164 2.35 -5.50 12.74
C LEU A 164 3.05 -4.17 13.01
N THR A 165 3.87 -4.10 14.06
CA THR A 165 4.59 -2.86 14.44
C THR A 165 5.93 -2.68 13.72
N VAL A 166 6.38 -3.68 12.96
CA VAL A 166 7.67 -3.59 12.25
C VAL A 166 7.56 -2.56 11.12
N PRO A 167 8.39 -1.50 11.12
CA PRO A 167 8.38 -0.53 10.03
C PRO A 167 8.97 -1.15 8.76
N TRP A 168 8.44 -0.77 7.61
CA TRP A 168 9.04 -1.13 6.33
C TRP A 168 10.41 -0.47 6.18
N LYS A 169 11.38 -1.24 5.70
CA LYS A 169 12.71 -0.70 5.38
C LYS A 169 12.59 0.23 4.17
N GLU A 170 13.23 1.38 4.27
CA GLU A 170 13.41 2.27 3.13
C GLU A 170 14.12 1.52 1.99
N ASP A 171 13.76 1.84 0.75
CA ASP A 171 14.29 1.20 -0.46
C ASP A 171 14.07 -0.31 -0.56
N GLN A 172 13.11 -0.88 0.18
CA GLN A 172 12.66 -2.27 0.01
C GLN A 172 11.18 -2.34 -0.40
N SER A 173 10.79 -3.47 -0.98
CA SER A 173 9.38 -3.71 -1.29
C SER A 173 8.59 -3.94 0.01
N PRO A 174 7.39 -3.38 0.17
CA PRO A 174 6.67 -3.38 1.45
C PRO A 174 5.94 -4.72 1.70
N TRP A 175 6.69 -5.83 1.74
CA TRP A 175 6.17 -7.15 2.08
C TRP A 175 7.28 -8.05 2.66
N GLU A 176 6.86 -9.06 3.42
CA GLU A 176 7.73 -10.08 4.00
C GLU A 176 6.94 -11.39 4.15
N LEU A 177 7.64 -12.53 4.11
CA LEU A 177 7.10 -13.89 4.25
C LEU A 177 7.95 -14.73 5.20
#